data_AF-A0A968PE05-F1
#
_entry.id   AF-A0A968PE05-F1
#
_cell.length_a   1.000
_cell.length_b   1.000
_cell.length_c   1.000
_cell.angle_alpha   90.00
_cell.angle_beta   90.00
_cell.angle_gamma   90.00
#
_symmetry.space_group_name_H-M   'P 1'
#
loop_
_entity.id
_entity.type
_entity.pdbx_description
1 polymer ?
#
loop_
_entity_poly.entity_id
_entity_poly.type
_entity_poly.pdbx_seq_one_letter_code
_entity_poly.pdbx_strand_id
1 'polypeptide(L)'
;MMRLLLLAVLTLFYPMALLQAESTPVLTDLPENAVLIELAVGAKRLSNQTHVFTLVPPQLQGLTALIPHRGPSTSEPGPGYHVTLTQPMALYMAAHHRGTPTIAAPWKPTGLTIGWGGHEDNVYVHLAEPGTVEIPAHDGRAGGFGVPHMLIVSNDLEQARQLMNKPVPRRSAIHRPARVAVVLPDPQQPGLYGHPGDMIRWQLRVIPGSDSTLPSSLNLTLQELDGPFTWSANVPVDNKGHTEVLSVQPPNIGYFDLDITAQYADGRKDEVIAFLGGVGHCSPTRSGGQGISLGA
;
A
#
# COMPACT_ATOMS: atom_id res chain seq x y z
N MET A 1 74.43 -6.28 18.59
CA MET A 1 73.11 -6.93 18.49
C MET A 1 72.09 -6.10 19.24
N MET A 2 70.96 -5.81 18.58
CA MET A 2 69.67 -5.35 19.09
C MET A 2 69.54 -3.97 19.77
N ARG A 3 69.06 -3.01 18.95
CA ARG A 3 68.23 -1.86 19.31
C ARG A 3 66.96 -2.32 20.03
N LEU A 4 66.63 -1.74 21.19
CA LEU A 4 65.28 -1.80 21.76
C LEU A 4 64.67 -0.40 21.69
N LEU A 5 63.83 -0.19 20.68
CA LEU A 5 63.01 0.99 20.48
C LEU A 5 61.79 0.84 21.41
N LEU A 6 61.71 1.66 22.45
CA LEU A 6 60.55 1.72 23.34
C LEU A 6 59.48 2.57 22.64
N LEU A 7 58.62 1.93 21.85
CA LEU A 7 57.47 2.55 21.21
C LEU A 7 56.36 2.72 22.26
N ALA A 8 56.21 3.93 22.80
CA ALA A 8 55.07 4.29 23.63
C ALA A 8 53.80 4.31 22.75
N VAL A 9 53.08 3.19 22.71
CA VAL A 9 51.75 3.09 22.11
C VAL A 9 50.78 3.75 23.09
N LEU A 10 50.61 5.06 22.95
CA LEU A 10 49.56 5.81 23.62
C LEU A 10 48.22 5.40 22.97
N THR A 11 47.56 4.40 23.54
CA THR A 11 46.18 4.06 23.20
C THR A 11 45.27 5.20 23.67
N LEU A 12 45.02 6.15 22.77
CA LEU A 12 43.93 7.11 22.86
C LEU A 12 42.61 6.32 22.79
N PHE A 13 42.12 5.88 23.94
CA PHE A 13 40.72 5.52 24.13
C PHE A 13 39.90 6.81 24.04
N TYR A 14 39.56 7.23 22.82
CA TYR A 14 38.44 8.11 22.61
C TYR A 14 37.17 7.28 22.84
N PRO A 15 36.34 7.57 23.85
CA PRO A 15 34.97 7.09 23.82
C PRO A 15 34.32 7.75 22.61
N MET A 16 34.09 6.98 21.54
CA MET A 16 33.07 7.34 20.57
C MET A 16 31.76 7.35 21.33
N ALA A 17 31.40 8.52 21.88
CA ALA A 17 30.04 8.81 22.25
C ALA A 17 29.23 8.65 20.97
N LEU A 18 28.50 7.54 20.88
CA LEU A 18 27.51 7.29 19.85
C LEU A 18 26.46 8.38 20.03
N LEU A 19 26.61 9.48 19.29
CA LEU A 19 25.62 10.54 19.24
C LEU A 19 24.40 9.91 18.57
N GLN A 20 23.47 9.40 19.38
CA GLN A 20 22.12 9.14 18.91
C GLN A 20 21.59 10.50 18.48
N ALA A 21 21.64 10.77 17.17
CA ALA A 21 20.89 11.86 16.60
C ALA A 21 19.43 11.55 16.91
N GLU A 22 18.89 12.21 17.94
CA GLU A 22 17.45 12.25 18.14
C GLU A 22 16.88 12.80 16.84
N SER A 23 16.21 11.94 16.08
CA SER A 23 15.59 12.35 14.83
C SER A 23 14.55 13.40 15.19
N THR A 24 14.86 14.67 14.93
CA THR A 24 13.93 15.77 15.14
C THR A 24 12.63 15.43 14.41
N PRO A 25 11.47 15.53 15.07
CA PRO A 25 10.21 15.19 14.43
C PRO A 25 10.03 16.06 13.20
N VAL A 26 9.78 15.41 12.06
CA VAL A 26 9.65 16.08 10.76
C VAL A 26 8.32 16.82 10.66
N LEU A 27 7.32 16.37 11.41
CA LEU A 27 6.01 17.00 11.57
C LEU A 27 5.80 17.44 13.01
N THR A 28 5.40 18.69 13.19
CA THR A 28 4.94 19.25 14.47
C THR A 28 3.56 19.86 14.31
N ASP A 29 2.94 20.27 15.43
CA ASP A 29 1.62 20.90 15.45
C ASP A 29 0.53 20.01 14.83
N LEU A 30 0.46 18.76 15.32
CA LEU A 30 -0.48 17.78 14.82
C LEU A 30 -1.90 18.14 15.28
N PRO A 31 -2.93 17.94 14.43
CA PRO A 31 -4.31 18.17 14.84
C PRO A 31 -4.69 17.26 16.00
N GLU A 32 -5.60 17.76 16.83
CA GLU A 32 -6.07 17.02 18.00
C GLU A 32 -6.61 15.64 17.61
N ASN A 33 -6.20 14.60 18.35
CA ASN A 33 -6.62 13.21 18.13
C ASN A 33 -6.14 12.57 16.81
N ALA A 34 -5.22 13.21 16.08
CA ALA A 34 -4.50 12.53 15.01
C ALA A 34 -3.39 11.63 15.55
N VAL A 35 -3.09 10.58 14.80
CA VAL A 35 -2.01 9.65 15.12
C VAL A 35 -1.08 9.50 13.93
N LEU A 36 0.22 9.41 14.19
CA LEU A 36 1.20 9.04 13.17
C LEU A 36 1.32 7.52 13.15
N ILE A 37 1.26 6.94 11.96
CA ILE A 37 1.47 5.51 11.73
C ILE A 37 2.45 5.30 10.58
N GLU A 38 2.96 4.09 10.47
CA GLU A 38 3.49 3.58 9.21
C GLU A 38 2.34 3.16 8.29
N LEU A 39 2.33 3.63 7.04
CA LEU A 39 1.28 3.34 6.08
C LEU A 39 1.44 1.92 5.52
N ALA A 40 0.55 1.03 5.94
CA ALA A 40 0.49 -0.34 5.47
C ALA A 40 -0.96 -0.83 5.35
N VAL A 41 -1.17 -1.88 4.55
CA VAL A 41 -2.43 -2.64 4.53
C VAL A 41 -2.74 -3.15 5.93
N GLY A 42 -4.01 -3.07 6.34
CA GLY A 42 -4.46 -3.42 7.69
C GLY A 42 -4.38 -2.28 8.70
N ALA A 43 -3.66 -1.19 8.42
CA ALA A 43 -3.67 -0.02 9.30
C ALA A 43 -4.95 0.81 9.14
N LYS A 44 -5.31 1.59 10.17
CA LYS A 44 -6.58 2.37 10.19
C LYS A 44 -6.50 3.60 9.29
N ARG A 45 -7.59 3.89 8.56
CA ARG A 45 -7.73 5.11 7.74
C ARG A 45 -8.11 6.37 8.55
N LEU A 46 -8.76 6.19 9.69
CA LEU A 46 -9.24 7.25 10.58
C LEU A 46 -9.01 6.82 12.03
N SER A 47 -8.59 7.73 12.89
CA SER A 47 -8.16 7.38 14.27
C SER A 47 -9.31 6.84 15.12
N ASN A 48 -10.55 7.27 14.85
CA ASN A 48 -11.76 6.90 15.56
C ASN A 48 -12.69 5.92 14.81
N GLN A 49 -12.22 5.27 13.75
CA GLN A 49 -13.00 4.27 13.03
C GLN A 49 -12.27 2.93 12.90
N THR A 50 -13.02 1.91 12.47
CA THR A 50 -12.53 0.54 12.28
C THR A 50 -12.13 0.23 10.84
N HIS A 51 -12.37 1.14 9.90
CA HIS A 51 -11.99 0.93 8.51
C HIS A 51 -10.46 0.95 8.35
N VAL A 52 -9.94 -0.12 7.76
CA VAL A 52 -8.51 -0.31 7.50
C VAL A 52 -8.19 -0.17 6.02
N PHE A 53 -6.94 0.15 5.72
CA PHE A 53 -6.42 0.10 4.36
C PHE A 53 -6.48 -1.32 3.84
N THR A 54 -7.05 -1.46 2.65
CA THR A 54 -7.05 -2.71 1.89
C THR A 54 -6.07 -2.64 0.74
N LEU A 55 -5.75 -1.44 0.24
CA LEU A 55 -4.80 -1.19 -0.84
C LEU A 55 -3.91 -0.01 -0.49
N VAL A 56 -2.60 -0.22 -0.49
CA VAL A 56 -1.59 0.85 -0.44
C VAL A 56 -0.67 0.68 -1.64
N PRO A 57 -0.49 1.70 -2.51
CA PRO A 57 0.40 1.58 -3.65
C PRO A 57 1.86 1.47 -3.18
N PRO A 58 2.73 0.70 -3.87
CA PRO A 58 4.11 0.48 -3.43
C PRO A 58 4.91 1.75 -3.16
N GLN A 59 4.63 2.83 -3.91
CA GLN A 59 5.29 4.13 -3.75
C GLN A 59 5.02 4.78 -2.38
N LEU A 60 3.93 4.41 -1.71
CA LEU A 60 3.52 5.00 -0.43
C LEU A 60 3.65 4.03 0.74
N GLN A 61 3.97 2.76 0.49
CA GLN A 61 4.07 1.75 1.52
C GLN A 61 5.26 2.02 2.45
N GLY A 62 5.04 1.88 3.76
CA GLY A 62 6.06 2.13 4.77
C GLY A 62 6.29 3.62 5.08
N LEU A 63 5.65 4.55 4.35
CA LEU A 63 5.77 5.97 4.65
C LEU A 63 5.00 6.36 5.92
N THR A 64 5.44 7.42 6.59
CA THR A 64 4.70 7.97 7.73
C THR A 64 3.41 8.64 7.27
N ALA A 65 2.28 8.23 7.83
CA ALA A 65 0.97 8.80 7.58
C ALA A 65 0.38 9.41 8.86
N LEU A 66 -0.14 10.62 8.73
CA LEU A 66 -0.95 11.30 9.74
C LEU A 66 -2.41 10.93 9.51
N ILE A 67 -2.95 10.13 10.43
CA ILE A 67 -4.32 9.63 10.39
C ILE A 67 -5.22 10.62 11.12
N PRO A 68 -6.11 11.35 10.40
CA PRO A 68 -6.99 12.31 11.03
C PRO A 68 -8.14 11.62 11.76
N HIS A 69 -8.75 12.35 12.67
CA HIS A 69 -10.03 12.00 13.28
C HIS A 69 -11.18 12.39 12.35
N ARG A 70 -12.24 11.58 12.18
CA ARG A 70 -13.35 11.86 11.23
C ARG A 70 -14.06 13.19 11.50
N GLY A 71 -14.12 13.60 12.76
CA GLY A 71 -15.05 14.62 13.25
C GLY A 71 -16.37 14.02 13.73
N PRO A 72 -17.33 14.86 14.14
CA PRO A 72 -18.51 14.43 14.90
C PRO A 72 -19.64 13.83 14.04
N SER A 73 -19.70 14.12 12.74
CA SER A 73 -20.84 13.74 11.91
C SER A 73 -20.50 13.57 10.42
N THR A 74 -21.33 12.80 9.72
CA THR A 74 -21.31 12.68 8.25
C THR A 74 -22.04 13.82 7.53
N SER A 75 -22.77 14.65 8.28
CA SER A 75 -23.54 15.79 7.78
C SER A 75 -22.69 17.05 7.61
N GLU A 76 -21.43 17.01 8.02
CA GLU A 76 -20.47 18.11 7.94
C GLU A 76 -19.25 17.71 7.10
N PRO A 77 -18.60 18.67 6.42
CA PRO A 77 -17.32 18.45 5.74
C PRO A 77 -16.31 17.72 6.63
N GLY A 78 -15.45 16.90 6.03
CA GLY A 78 -14.30 16.36 6.76
C GLY A 78 -13.41 17.53 7.22
N PRO A 79 -13.07 17.64 8.51
CA PRO A 79 -12.33 18.79 9.02
C PRO A 79 -10.98 18.98 8.32
N GLY A 80 -10.68 20.22 7.94
CA GLY A 80 -9.33 20.62 7.55
C GLY A 80 -8.43 20.76 8.78
N TYR A 81 -7.13 20.85 8.57
CA TYR A 81 -6.12 21.02 9.61
C TYR A 81 -4.83 21.60 9.03
N HIS A 82 -3.91 22.01 9.89
CA HIS A 82 -2.54 22.34 9.50
C HIS A 82 -1.54 21.41 10.17
N VAL A 83 -0.33 21.41 9.62
CA VAL A 83 0.87 20.83 10.23
C VAL A 83 2.04 21.78 10.00
N THR A 84 3.07 21.68 10.82
CA THR A 84 4.32 22.40 10.59
C THR A 84 5.44 21.44 10.19
N LEU A 85 6.13 21.78 9.11
CA LEU A 85 7.30 21.08 8.60
C LEU A 85 8.59 21.75 9.10
N THR A 86 9.51 20.92 9.60
CA THR A 86 10.83 21.38 10.05
C THR A 86 11.88 21.41 8.94
N GLN A 87 11.61 20.77 7.80
CA GLN A 87 12.49 20.67 6.64
C GLN A 87 11.67 20.51 5.34
N PRO A 88 12.26 20.70 4.15
CA PRO A 88 11.58 20.44 2.88
C PRO A 88 11.13 18.98 2.78
N MET A 89 9.88 18.74 2.38
CA MET A 89 9.27 17.41 2.35
C MET A 89 8.32 17.25 1.15
N ALA A 90 8.20 16.01 0.69
CA ALA A 90 7.10 15.62 -0.17
C ALA A 90 5.88 15.26 0.69
N LEU A 91 4.77 15.93 0.41
CA LEU A 91 3.49 15.69 1.05
C LEU A 91 2.57 15.01 0.05
N TYR A 92 1.97 13.89 0.44
CA TYR A 92 0.90 13.25 -0.29
C TYR A 92 -0.41 13.40 0.47
N MET A 93 -1.42 13.95 -0.19
CA MET A 93 -2.76 14.09 0.36
C MET A 93 -3.67 13.01 -0.24
N ALA A 94 -4.14 12.09 0.60
CA ALA A 94 -5.11 11.08 0.22
C ALA A 94 -6.53 11.63 0.47
N ALA A 95 -7.19 12.01 -0.62
CA ALA A 95 -8.51 12.61 -0.61
C ALA A 95 -9.60 11.59 -0.94
N HIS A 96 -10.52 11.36 0.00
CA HIS A 96 -11.65 10.44 -0.18
C HIS A 96 -12.41 10.75 -1.47
N HIS A 97 -12.58 9.73 -2.29
CA HIS A 97 -13.30 9.79 -3.55
C HIS A 97 -14.82 9.83 -3.33
N ARG A 98 -15.30 10.94 -2.75
CA ARG A 98 -16.73 11.20 -2.50
C ARG A 98 -17.08 12.62 -2.93
N GLY A 99 -18.09 12.76 -3.80
CA GLY A 99 -18.75 14.05 -4.06
C GLY A 99 -17.86 15.19 -4.58
N THR A 100 -16.78 14.86 -5.28
CA THR A 100 -15.90 15.83 -5.98
C THR A 100 -15.36 16.94 -5.07
N PRO A 101 -14.47 16.62 -4.10
CA PRO A 101 -13.90 17.63 -3.22
C PRO A 101 -13.10 18.69 -4.00
N THR A 102 -13.11 19.91 -3.50
CA THR A 102 -12.35 21.04 -4.04
C THR A 102 -10.88 20.91 -3.67
N ILE A 103 -10.06 20.46 -4.61
CA ILE A 103 -8.60 20.36 -4.43
C ILE A 103 -7.92 21.44 -5.28
N ALA A 104 -7.49 22.51 -4.62
CA ALA A 104 -6.79 23.62 -5.27
C ALA A 104 -5.26 23.42 -5.27
N ALA A 105 -4.56 24.27 -6.02
CA ALA A 105 -3.10 24.39 -5.91
C ALA A 105 -2.69 24.63 -4.44
N PRO A 106 -1.51 24.16 -4.01
CA PRO A 106 -0.41 23.60 -4.82
C PRO A 106 -0.51 22.10 -5.13
N TRP A 107 -1.59 21.43 -4.73
CA TRP A 107 -1.76 19.99 -4.87
C TRP A 107 -1.91 19.54 -6.33
N LYS A 108 -1.08 18.58 -6.76
CA LYS A 108 -1.16 17.97 -8.10
C LYS A 108 -1.62 16.51 -8.01
N PRO A 109 -2.51 16.03 -8.89
CA PRO A 109 -2.90 14.64 -8.89
C PRO A 109 -1.72 13.73 -9.29
N THR A 110 -1.60 12.56 -8.66
CA THR A 110 -0.53 11.58 -8.95
C THR A 110 -0.99 10.41 -9.83
N GLY A 111 -2.31 10.21 -9.96
CA GLY A 111 -2.90 9.00 -10.52
C GLY A 111 -2.89 7.79 -9.60
N LEU A 112 -2.27 7.87 -8.41
CA LEU A 112 -2.31 6.81 -7.40
C LEU A 112 -3.65 6.79 -6.67
N THR A 113 -4.01 5.61 -6.17
CA THR A 113 -5.24 5.37 -5.39
C THR A 113 -4.90 4.54 -4.16
N ILE A 114 -5.52 4.88 -3.01
CA ILE A 114 -5.46 4.10 -1.78
C ILE A 114 -6.86 3.55 -1.51
N GLY A 115 -6.97 2.25 -1.21
CA GLY A 115 -8.25 1.60 -0.92
C GLY A 115 -8.41 1.32 0.57
N TRP A 116 -9.62 1.48 1.10
CA TRP A 116 -9.92 1.25 2.52
C TRP A 116 -11.40 0.98 2.75
N GLY A 117 -11.78 -0.01 3.55
CA GLY A 117 -13.18 -0.23 3.95
C GLY A 117 -14.24 -0.24 2.82
N GLY A 118 -13.88 -0.64 1.59
CA GLY A 118 -14.76 -0.56 0.41
C GLY A 118 -14.81 0.81 -0.30
N HIS A 119 -14.03 1.77 0.17
CA HIS A 119 -13.85 3.11 -0.36
C HIS A 119 -12.45 3.29 -0.99
N GLU A 120 -12.24 4.45 -1.60
CA GLU A 120 -11.00 4.85 -2.26
C GLU A 120 -10.65 6.31 -1.95
N ASP A 121 -9.36 6.60 -1.90
CA ASP A 121 -8.80 7.93 -1.91
C ASP A 121 -8.01 8.15 -3.21
N ASN A 122 -8.20 9.32 -3.83
CA ASN A 122 -7.30 9.80 -4.87
C ASN A 122 -6.12 10.50 -4.20
N VAL A 123 -4.89 10.21 -4.66
CA VAL A 123 -3.68 10.79 -4.05
C VAL A 123 -3.20 12.00 -4.85
N TYR A 124 -2.98 13.09 -4.13
CA TYR A 124 -2.35 14.31 -4.62
C TYR A 124 -1.00 14.50 -3.98
N VAL A 125 -0.13 15.30 -4.59
CA VAL A 125 1.21 15.58 -4.10
C VAL A 125 1.51 17.08 -4.09
N HIS A 126 2.24 17.52 -3.09
CA HIS A 126 2.78 18.86 -2.93
C HIS A 126 4.22 18.75 -2.39
N LEU A 127 5.17 19.38 -3.08
CA LEU A 127 6.52 19.62 -2.54
C LEU A 127 6.48 20.88 -1.69
N ALA A 128 6.63 20.72 -0.38
CA ALA A 128 6.52 21.81 0.57
C ALA A 128 7.89 22.16 1.17
N GLU A 129 8.10 23.46 1.33
CA GLU A 129 9.23 24.01 2.08
C GLU A 129 8.94 23.97 3.59
N PRO A 130 9.94 24.19 4.46
CA PRO A 130 9.72 24.30 5.90
C PRO A 130 8.68 25.37 6.22
N GLY A 131 7.82 25.10 7.20
CA GLY A 131 6.74 26.00 7.62
C GLY A 131 5.38 25.33 7.75
N THR A 132 4.35 26.14 7.97
CA THR A 132 2.96 25.68 8.12
C THR A 132 2.39 25.29 6.76
N VAL A 133 1.77 24.10 6.70
CA VAL A 133 1.03 23.63 5.53
C VAL A 133 -0.42 23.41 5.92
N GLU A 134 -1.32 24.03 5.16
CA GLU A 134 -2.78 23.89 5.32
C GLU A 134 -3.30 22.71 4.49
N ILE A 135 -4.05 21.83 5.13
CA ILE A 135 -4.76 20.71 4.53
C ILE A 135 -6.24 21.10 4.53
N PRO A 136 -6.86 21.27 3.35
CA PRO A 136 -8.22 21.79 3.27
C PRO A 136 -9.23 20.81 3.88
N ALA A 137 -10.41 21.33 4.20
CA ALA A 137 -11.56 20.49 4.55
C ALA A 137 -12.02 19.67 3.34
N HIS A 138 -12.53 18.46 3.59
CA HIS A 138 -13.19 17.66 2.56
C HIS A 138 -14.64 18.10 2.41
N ASP A 139 -14.90 18.91 1.40
CA ASP A 139 -16.22 19.50 1.09
C ASP A 139 -17.06 18.66 0.10
N GLY A 140 -16.51 17.57 -0.43
CA GLY A 140 -17.20 16.73 -1.40
C GLY A 140 -18.34 15.92 -0.79
N ARG A 141 -19.54 16.01 -1.39
CA ARG A 141 -20.76 15.35 -0.89
C ARG A 141 -21.43 14.42 -1.90
N ALA A 142 -21.72 13.19 -1.47
CA ALA A 142 -22.57 12.24 -2.20
C ALA A 142 -23.35 11.41 -1.18
N GLY A 143 -24.58 11.84 -0.90
CA GLY A 143 -25.28 11.49 0.34
C GLY A 143 -24.68 12.27 1.51
N GLY A 144 -23.72 11.67 2.21
CA GLY A 144 -22.92 12.32 3.24
C GLY A 144 -21.67 13.02 2.67
N PHE A 145 -21.00 13.82 3.50
CA PHE A 145 -19.69 14.37 3.17
C PHE A 145 -18.60 13.30 3.23
N GLY A 146 -17.51 13.54 2.49
CA GLY A 146 -16.29 12.75 2.58
C GLY A 146 -15.63 12.85 3.95
N VAL A 147 -14.60 12.04 4.15
CA VAL A 147 -13.84 12.00 5.41
C VAL A 147 -12.63 12.93 5.25
N PRO A 148 -12.05 13.45 6.35
CA PRO A 148 -10.91 14.35 6.24
C PRO A 148 -9.74 13.72 5.48
N HIS A 149 -9.01 14.59 4.78
CA HIS A 149 -7.85 14.19 3.99
C HIS A 149 -6.76 13.63 4.89
N MET A 150 -6.16 12.50 4.51
CA MET A 150 -4.99 11.97 5.20
C MET A 150 -3.73 12.55 4.57
N LEU A 151 -2.75 12.89 5.41
CA LEU A 151 -1.44 13.35 4.97
C LEU A 151 -0.43 12.21 5.10
N ILE A 152 0.39 11.99 4.08
CA ILE A 152 1.51 11.07 4.07
C ILE A 152 2.75 11.89 3.75
N VAL A 153 3.87 11.61 4.42
CA VAL A 153 5.10 12.38 4.25
C VAL A 153 6.26 11.51 3.79
N SER A 154 7.09 12.07 2.91
CA SER A 154 8.30 11.44 2.39
C SER A 154 9.44 12.44 2.26
N ASN A 155 10.66 11.99 2.54
CA ASN A 155 11.89 12.72 2.24
C ASN A 155 12.39 12.47 0.80
N ASP A 156 11.76 11.56 0.05
CA ASP A 156 12.08 11.29 -1.34
C ASP A 156 11.41 12.31 -2.27
N LEU A 157 12.03 13.50 -2.35
CA LEU A 157 11.56 14.59 -3.20
C LEU A 157 11.62 14.22 -4.70
N GLU A 158 12.50 13.31 -5.10
CA GLU A 158 12.69 12.95 -6.51
C GLU A 158 11.56 12.03 -6.98
N GLN A 159 11.21 11.01 -6.20
CA GLN A 159 10.03 10.18 -6.49
C GLN A 159 8.76 11.05 -6.55
N ALA A 160 8.62 12.01 -5.64
CA ALA A 160 7.50 12.94 -5.67
C ALA A 160 7.46 13.80 -6.94
N ARG A 161 8.61 14.31 -7.41
CA ARG A 161 8.72 15.03 -8.70
C ARG A 161 8.34 14.16 -9.88
N GLN A 162 8.76 12.90 -9.89
CA GLN A 162 8.39 11.94 -10.93
C GLN A 162 6.88 11.71 -10.97
N LEU A 163 6.24 11.53 -9.81
CA LEU A 163 4.78 11.39 -9.70
C LEU A 163 4.05 12.67 -10.12
N MET A 164 4.57 13.86 -9.81
CA MET A 164 4.00 15.15 -10.26
C MET A 164 4.04 15.34 -11.78
N ASN A 165 5.08 14.82 -12.43
CA ASN A 165 5.32 15.00 -13.86
C ASN A 165 4.72 13.88 -14.71
N LYS A 166 4.33 12.76 -14.08
CA LYS A 166 3.67 11.66 -14.76
C LYS A 166 2.30 12.13 -15.27
N PRO A 167 1.99 11.98 -16.58
CA PRO A 167 0.67 12.28 -17.09
C PRO A 167 -0.38 11.44 -16.35
N VAL A 168 -1.30 12.12 -15.67
CA VAL A 168 -2.44 11.44 -15.06
C VAL A 168 -3.40 11.09 -16.19
N PRO A 169 -3.71 9.79 -16.41
CA PRO A 169 -4.68 9.41 -17.42
C PRO A 169 -5.95 10.21 -17.19
N ARG A 170 -6.43 10.91 -18.22
CA ARG A 170 -7.77 11.52 -18.15
C ARG A 170 -8.72 10.37 -17.86
N ARG A 171 -9.37 10.39 -16.70
CA ARG A 171 -10.45 9.46 -16.36
C ARG A 171 -11.62 9.76 -17.30
N SER A 172 -11.53 9.31 -18.55
CA SER A 172 -12.69 9.02 -19.38
C SER A 172 -13.53 8.06 -18.55
N ALA A 173 -14.80 8.42 -18.25
CA ALA A 173 -15.80 7.66 -17.50
C ALA A 173 -15.23 6.38 -16.86
N ILE A 174 -14.80 6.50 -15.59
CA ILE A 174 -14.03 5.50 -14.85
C ILE A 174 -14.61 4.11 -15.08
N HIS A 175 -13.91 3.28 -15.84
CA HIS A 175 -14.08 1.83 -15.77
C HIS A 175 -13.40 1.40 -14.47
N ARG A 176 -14.17 1.04 -13.44
CA ARG A 176 -13.62 0.43 -12.23
C ARG A 176 -13.20 -1.01 -12.58
N PRO A 177 -11.90 -1.33 -12.58
CA PRO A 177 -11.49 -2.71 -12.83
C PRO A 177 -12.09 -3.61 -11.75
N ALA A 178 -12.47 -4.83 -12.13
CA ALA A 178 -12.91 -5.83 -11.17
C ALA A 178 -11.79 -6.06 -10.14
N ARG A 179 -12.17 -6.18 -8.86
CA ARG A 179 -11.21 -6.46 -7.79
C ARG A 179 -11.17 -7.96 -7.55
N VAL A 180 -10.00 -8.55 -7.45
CA VAL A 180 -9.85 -9.98 -7.14
C VAL A 180 -9.17 -10.10 -5.78
N ALA A 181 -9.89 -10.68 -4.82
CA ALA A 181 -9.32 -11.07 -3.55
C ALA A 181 -8.77 -12.49 -3.67
N VAL A 182 -7.51 -12.68 -3.34
CA VAL A 182 -6.88 -13.98 -3.25
C VAL A 182 -6.82 -14.34 -1.77
N VAL A 183 -7.60 -15.34 -1.36
CA VAL A 183 -7.55 -15.85 0.00
C VAL A 183 -6.57 -17.00 0.03
N LEU A 184 -5.48 -16.81 0.77
CA LEU A 184 -4.54 -17.89 1.08
C LEU A 184 -5.18 -18.79 2.13
N PRO A 185 -5.03 -20.12 2.04
CA PRO A 185 -5.47 -21.01 3.10
C PRO A 185 -4.67 -20.71 4.37
N ASP A 186 -5.30 -20.97 5.52
CA ASP A 186 -4.66 -20.79 6.82
C ASP A 186 -3.37 -21.64 6.89
N PRO A 187 -2.19 -21.03 7.09
CA PRO A 187 -0.93 -21.76 7.17
C PRO A 187 -0.89 -22.75 8.35
N GLN A 188 -1.82 -22.66 9.30
CA GLN A 188 -1.92 -23.59 10.43
C GLN A 188 -2.74 -24.86 10.14
N GLN A 189 -3.34 -25.01 8.96
CA GLN A 189 -4.01 -26.26 8.61
C GLN A 189 -2.98 -27.38 8.35
N PRO A 190 -2.96 -28.45 9.18
CA PRO A 190 -1.99 -29.54 9.03
C PRO A 190 -2.14 -30.22 7.66
N GLY A 191 -1.04 -30.34 6.91
CA GLY A 191 -0.99 -31.05 5.62
C GLY A 191 -1.18 -30.21 4.35
N LEU A 192 -1.19 -28.87 4.45
CA LEU A 192 -1.25 -27.98 3.28
C LEU A 192 0.09 -27.31 2.92
N TYR A 193 1.08 -27.37 3.81
CA TYR A 193 2.39 -26.77 3.60
C TYR A 193 3.49 -27.63 4.24
N GLY A 194 4.43 -28.14 3.45
CA GLY A 194 5.71 -28.62 3.99
C GLY A 194 6.41 -29.79 3.29
N HIS A 195 5.75 -30.54 2.40
CA HIS A 195 6.36 -31.66 1.71
C HIS A 195 6.32 -31.53 0.18
N PRO A 196 7.38 -31.97 -0.53
CA PRO A 196 7.33 -32.08 -2.00
C PRO A 196 6.15 -32.97 -2.41
N GLY A 197 5.26 -32.43 -3.25
CA GLY A 197 4.03 -33.09 -3.65
C GLY A 197 2.79 -32.69 -2.84
N ASP A 198 2.89 -31.82 -1.84
CA ASP A 198 1.70 -31.24 -1.20
C ASP A 198 0.94 -30.33 -2.19
N MET A 199 -0.38 -30.41 -2.16
CA MET A 199 -1.23 -29.53 -2.97
C MET A 199 -1.35 -28.17 -2.30
N ILE A 200 -0.98 -27.12 -3.03
CA ILE A 200 -1.31 -25.76 -2.60
C ILE A 200 -2.72 -25.46 -3.11
N ARG A 201 -3.63 -25.15 -2.18
CA ARG A 201 -5.00 -24.73 -2.51
C ARG A 201 -5.13 -23.22 -2.35
N TRP A 202 -5.52 -22.54 -3.41
CA TRP A 202 -5.81 -21.11 -3.38
C TRP A 202 -7.31 -20.92 -3.53
N GLN A 203 -7.91 -20.07 -2.71
CA GLN A 203 -9.29 -19.68 -2.90
C GLN A 203 -9.32 -18.29 -3.53
N LEU A 204 -9.67 -18.24 -4.81
CA LEU A 204 -9.88 -16.98 -5.51
C LEU A 204 -11.30 -16.52 -5.28
N ARG A 205 -11.47 -15.30 -4.78
CA ARG A 205 -12.77 -14.63 -4.74
C ARG A 205 -12.73 -13.40 -5.64
N VAL A 206 -13.46 -13.48 -6.74
CA VAL A 206 -13.66 -12.32 -7.61
C VAL A 206 -14.74 -11.45 -6.99
N ILE A 207 -14.39 -10.22 -6.65
CA ILE A 207 -15.33 -9.23 -6.13
C ILE A 207 -15.71 -8.31 -7.29
N PRO A 208 -16.98 -8.38 -7.75
CA PRO A 208 -17.47 -7.47 -8.76
C PRO A 208 -17.14 -6.02 -8.41
N GLY A 209 -16.53 -5.29 -9.34
CA GLY A 209 -16.48 -3.83 -9.24
C GLY A 209 -17.91 -3.27 -9.25
N SER A 210 -18.10 -2.04 -8.79
CA SER A 210 -19.44 -1.41 -8.82
C SER A 210 -19.91 -1.03 -10.22
N ASP A 211 -19.03 -1.12 -11.23
CA ASP A 211 -19.41 -0.90 -12.63
C ASP A 211 -19.78 -2.23 -13.26
N SER A 212 -20.85 -2.22 -14.05
CA SER A 212 -21.55 -3.39 -14.60
C SER A 212 -20.74 -4.20 -15.63
N THR A 213 -19.51 -3.81 -15.92
CA THR A 213 -18.62 -4.46 -16.90
C THR A 213 -17.63 -5.37 -16.19
N LEU A 214 -18.07 -6.57 -15.83
CA LEU A 214 -17.16 -7.62 -15.37
C LEU A 214 -16.27 -8.10 -16.51
N PRO A 215 -15.02 -8.51 -16.21
CA PRO A 215 -14.24 -9.28 -17.17
C PRO A 215 -15.03 -10.52 -17.59
N SER A 216 -14.89 -10.94 -18.85
CA SER A 216 -15.46 -12.22 -19.28
C SER A 216 -14.65 -13.39 -18.73
N SER A 217 -13.36 -13.17 -18.44
CA SER A 217 -12.49 -14.14 -17.78
C SER A 217 -11.31 -13.50 -17.06
N LEU A 218 -10.74 -14.21 -16.10
CA LEU A 218 -9.45 -13.93 -15.50
C LEU A 218 -8.44 -14.95 -16.01
N ASN A 219 -7.31 -14.50 -16.52
CA ASN A 219 -6.15 -15.34 -16.77
C ASN A 219 -5.26 -15.28 -15.55
N LEU A 220 -5.06 -16.44 -14.92
CA LEU A 220 -4.20 -16.63 -13.77
C LEU A 220 -2.94 -17.32 -14.26
N THR A 221 -1.78 -16.81 -13.91
CA THR A 221 -0.49 -17.45 -14.19
C THR A 221 0.28 -17.55 -12.90
N LEU A 222 0.65 -18.78 -12.53
CA LEU A 222 1.53 -19.07 -11.42
C LEU A 222 2.88 -19.49 -12.01
N GLN A 223 3.94 -18.76 -11.69
CA GLN A 223 5.28 -19.01 -12.18
C GLN A 223 6.24 -19.21 -11.03
N GLU A 224 7.08 -20.25 -11.08
CA GLU A 224 8.18 -20.42 -10.13
C GLU A 224 9.26 -19.39 -10.41
N LEU A 225 9.68 -18.62 -9.39
CA LEU A 225 10.60 -17.48 -9.55
C LEU A 225 11.94 -17.89 -10.18
N ASP A 226 12.48 -19.04 -9.78
CA ASP A 226 13.78 -19.55 -10.22
C ASP A 226 13.67 -20.92 -10.92
N GLY A 227 12.46 -21.32 -11.33
CA GLY A 227 12.20 -22.67 -11.82
C GLY A 227 11.47 -22.72 -13.16
N PRO A 228 11.43 -23.91 -13.80
CA PRO A 228 10.78 -24.09 -15.09
C PRO A 228 9.26 -24.21 -14.99
N PHE A 229 8.70 -24.19 -13.77
CA PHE A 229 7.28 -24.41 -13.57
C PHE A 229 6.48 -23.15 -13.93
N THR A 230 5.49 -23.34 -14.81
CA THR A 230 4.45 -22.35 -15.08
C THR A 230 3.12 -23.06 -15.20
N TRP A 231 2.11 -22.54 -14.52
CA TRP A 231 0.73 -23.00 -14.62
C TRP A 231 -0.15 -21.83 -14.98
N SER A 232 -1.10 -22.03 -15.91
CA SER A 232 -2.07 -21.01 -16.25
C SER A 232 -3.47 -21.58 -16.30
N ALA A 233 -4.45 -20.80 -15.85
CA ALA A 233 -5.86 -21.09 -16.01
C ALA A 233 -6.65 -19.86 -16.45
N ASN A 234 -7.70 -20.11 -17.22
CA ASN A 234 -8.71 -19.12 -17.55
C ASN A 234 -9.95 -19.39 -16.69
N VAL A 235 -10.27 -18.44 -15.81
CA VAL A 235 -11.40 -18.51 -14.90
C VAL A 235 -12.53 -17.64 -15.46
N PRO A 236 -13.67 -18.20 -15.90
CA PRO A 236 -14.80 -17.41 -16.34
C PRO A 236 -15.36 -16.61 -15.16
N VAL A 237 -15.66 -15.33 -15.39
CA VAL A 237 -16.27 -14.48 -14.36
C VAL A 237 -17.71 -14.20 -14.76
N ASP A 238 -18.63 -14.54 -13.85
CA ASP A 238 -20.04 -14.21 -14.01
C ASP A 238 -20.49 -13.11 -13.03
N ASN A 239 -21.69 -12.59 -13.26
CA ASN A 239 -22.27 -11.50 -12.47
C ASN A 239 -22.65 -11.90 -11.04
N LYS A 240 -22.45 -13.16 -10.63
CA LYS A 240 -22.88 -13.66 -9.31
C LYS A 240 -21.77 -13.63 -8.27
N GLY A 241 -20.56 -13.22 -8.66
CA GLY A 241 -19.37 -13.35 -7.82
C GLY A 241 -18.91 -14.79 -7.85
N HIS A 242 -17.76 -15.03 -8.46
CA HIS A 242 -17.22 -16.37 -8.62
C HIS A 242 -16.21 -16.66 -7.50
N THR A 243 -16.34 -17.83 -6.89
CA THR A 243 -15.31 -18.39 -5.99
C THR A 243 -14.80 -19.66 -6.64
N GLU A 244 -13.54 -19.65 -7.03
CA GLU A 244 -12.88 -20.83 -7.59
C GLU A 244 -11.77 -21.28 -6.64
N VAL A 245 -11.74 -22.58 -6.37
CA VAL A 245 -10.65 -23.21 -5.61
C VAL A 245 -9.69 -23.80 -6.61
N LEU A 246 -8.51 -23.21 -6.70
CA LEU A 246 -7.46 -23.69 -7.57
C LEU A 246 -6.53 -24.56 -6.75
N SER A 247 -6.38 -25.82 -7.18
CA SER A 247 -5.44 -26.76 -6.58
C SER A 247 -4.30 -26.97 -7.56
N VAL A 248 -3.11 -26.53 -7.18
CA VAL A 248 -1.89 -26.73 -7.97
C VAL A 248 -0.93 -27.56 -7.14
N GLN A 249 -0.45 -28.65 -7.72
CA GLN A 249 0.59 -29.48 -7.13
C GLN A 249 1.91 -29.15 -7.85
N PRO A 250 2.73 -28.24 -7.32
CA PRO A 250 4.00 -27.92 -7.95
C PRO A 250 4.94 -29.13 -7.86
N PRO A 251 5.82 -29.33 -8.86
CA PRO A 251 6.78 -30.42 -8.86
C PRO A 251 7.84 -30.27 -7.77
N ASN A 252 8.11 -29.04 -7.31
CA ASN A 252 9.13 -28.69 -6.33
C ASN A 252 8.58 -27.71 -5.27
N ILE A 253 9.24 -27.66 -4.12
CA ILE A 253 9.05 -26.57 -3.14
C ILE A 253 9.84 -25.36 -3.65
N GLY A 254 9.15 -24.26 -3.94
CA GLY A 254 9.75 -23.04 -4.46
C GLY A 254 8.93 -21.80 -4.11
N TYR A 255 9.49 -20.63 -4.43
CA TYR A 255 8.74 -19.38 -4.40
C TYR A 255 8.02 -19.19 -5.74
N PHE A 256 6.79 -18.71 -5.69
CA PHE A 256 5.97 -18.51 -6.88
C PHE A 256 5.49 -17.06 -6.96
N ASP A 257 5.52 -16.50 -8.16
CA ASP A 257 4.81 -15.29 -8.51
C ASP A 257 3.43 -15.65 -9.08
N LEU A 258 2.42 -14.90 -8.65
CA LEU A 258 1.04 -15.02 -9.14
C LEU A 258 0.67 -13.76 -9.91
N ASP A 259 0.58 -13.90 -11.23
CA ASP A 259 0.08 -12.87 -12.13
C ASP A 259 -1.41 -13.08 -12.41
N ILE A 260 -2.20 -12.01 -12.28
CA ILE A 260 -3.63 -12.01 -12.57
C ILE A 260 -3.93 -10.94 -13.63
N THR A 261 -4.41 -11.38 -14.79
CA THR A 261 -4.85 -10.49 -15.88
C THR A 261 -6.34 -10.66 -16.13
N ALA A 262 -7.11 -9.58 -16.01
CA ALA A 262 -8.50 -9.53 -16.41
C ALA A 262 -8.62 -9.36 -17.93
N GLN A 263 -9.46 -10.19 -18.56
CA GLN A 263 -9.82 -10.06 -19.97
C GLN A 263 -11.31 -9.78 -20.11
N TYR A 264 -11.65 -8.76 -20.88
CA TYR A 264 -13.02 -8.31 -21.08
C TYR A 264 -13.57 -8.78 -22.43
N ALA A 265 -14.90 -8.76 -22.56
CA ALA A 265 -15.59 -9.18 -23.78
C ALA A 265 -15.24 -8.30 -25.00
N ASP A 266 -14.81 -7.07 -24.79
CA ASP A 266 -14.33 -6.15 -25.83
C ASP A 266 -12.86 -6.39 -26.24
N GLY A 267 -12.21 -7.42 -25.68
CA GLY A 267 -10.81 -7.78 -25.94
C GLY A 267 -9.78 -7.00 -25.12
N ARG A 268 -10.22 -6.05 -24.28
CA ARG A 268 -9.33 -5.32 -23.37
C ARG A 268 -8.71 -6.25 -22.33
N LYS A 269 -7.49 -5.92 -21.90
CA LYS A 269 -6.78 -6.59 -20.81
C LYS A 269 -6.37 -5.57 -19.76
N ASP A 270 -6.68 -5.85 -18.50
CA ASP A 270 -6.21 -5.07 -17.36
C ASP A 270 -5.41 -5.97 -16.42
N GLU A 271 -4.33 -5.46 -15.87
CA GLU A 271 -3.66 -6.07 -14.72
C GLU A 271 -4.57 -5.94 -13.50
N VAL A 272 -4.76 -7.03 -12.76
CA VAL A 272 -5.62 -7.05 -11.58
C VAL A 272 -4.76 -6.99 -10.33
N ILE A 273 -5.06 -6.03 -9.48
CA ILE A 273 -4.45 -5.95 -8.16
C ILE A 273 -5.02 -7.09 -7.30
N ALA A 274 -4.19 -8.08 -7.01
CA ALA A 274 -4.49 -9.17 -6.10
C ALA A 274 -4.31 -8.71 -4.64
N PHE A 275 -5.32 -8.96 -3.80
CA PHE A 275 -5.18 -8.79 -2.35
C PHE A 275 -4.93 -10.13 -1.70
N LEU A 276 -3.79 -10.31 -1.03
CA LEU A 276 -3.53 -11.49 -0.20
C LEU A 276 -4.12 -11.26 1.19
N GLY A 277 -5.24 -11.92 1.47
CA GLY A 277 -5.83 -11.94 2.82
C GLY A 277 -5.30 -13.14 3.60
N GLY A 278 -4.49 -12.92 4.63
CA GLY A 278 -4.04 -13.95 5.57
C GLY A 278 -3.92 -13.40 6.99
N VAL A 279 -4.54 -14.10 7.95
CA VAL A 279 -4.37 -13.87 9.39
C VAL A 279 -3.64 -15.10 9.94
N GLY A 280 -2.34 -14.98 10.21
CA GLY A 280 -1.56 -16.09 10.77
C GLY A 280 -0.09 -15.74 10.97
N HIS A 281 0.35 -15.68 12.22
CA HIS A 281 1.77 -15.56 12.62
C HIS A 281 2.44 -16.94 12.63
N CYS A 282 3.64 -17.05 12.04
CA CYS A 282 4.78 -17.88 12.47
C CYS A 282 6.03 -17.55 11.62
N SER A 283 7.20 -17.35 12.26
CA SER A 283 8.51 -17.21 11.59
C SER A 283 9.19 -18.58 11.39
N PRO A 284 10.06 -18.71 10.36
CA PRO A 284 11.50 -18.79 10.66
C PRO A 284 12.42 -18.03 9.65
N THR A 285 13.68 -17.89 10.05
CA THR A 285 14.76 -16.98 9.60
C THR A 285 15.37 -17.21 8.20
N ARG A 286 15.61 -16.07 7.50
CA ARG A 286 16.65 -15.67 6.48
C ARG A 286 17.35 -16.73 5.58
N SER A 287 17.31 -16.51 4.26
CA SER A 287 18.33 -15.72 3.51
C SER A 287 18.01 -15.53 2.01
N GLY A 288 18.03 -14.27 1.53
CA GLY A 288 18.59 -13.85 0.23
C GLY A 288 17.90 -14.27 -1.07
N GLY A 289 16.98 -13.43 -1.56
CA GLY A 289 16.49 -13.40 -2.95
C GLY A 289 15.36 -12.38 -3.09
N GLN A 290 15.42 -11.48 -4.09
CA GLN A 290 14.34 -10.52 -4.37
C GLN A 290 13.15 -11.23 -5.03
N GLY A 291 12.38 -11.95 -4.21
CA GLY A 291 10.94 -12.18 -4.42
C GLY A 291 10.16 -11.40 -3.35
N ILE A 292 8.83 -11.35 -3.45
CA ILE A 292 7.99 -10.78 -2.38
C ILE A 292 8.18 -11.64 -1.11
N SER A 293 9.17 -11.25 -0.31
CA SER A 293 9.50 -11.87 0.97
C SER A 293 8.57 -11.29 2.01
N LEU A 294 7.58 -12.07 2.44
CA LEU A 294 6.88 -11.84 3.70
C LEU A 294 7.87 -12.13 4.83
N GLY A 295 8.51 -11.08 5.35
CA GLY A 295 9.49 -11.17 6.42
C GLY A 295 9.42 -9.98 7.38
N ALA A 296 9.06 -10.33 8.63
CA ALA A 296 9.11 -9.60 9.91
C ALA A 296 8.45 -8.22 9.99
#